data_AF-A0A366QX64-F1
#
_entry.id   AF-A0A366QX64-F1
#
_cell.length_a   1.000
_cell.length_b   1.000
_cell.length_c   1.000
_cell.angle_alpha   90.00
_cell.angle_beta   90.00
_cell.angle_gamma   90.00
#
_symmetry.space_group_name_H-M   'P 1'
#
loop_
_entity.id
_entity.type
_entity.pdbx_description
1 polymer ?
#
loop_
_entity_poly.entity_id
_entity_poly.type
_entity_poly.pdbx_seq_one_letter_code
_entity_poly.pdbx_strand_id
1 'polypeptide(L)'
;MSQQQQPGESGEEVQPYRIRISSKYLDITRQKLELTRLPHEPPSQNWWEPKPQVESLVDFWQESFSWHDHEEELNQTLPQFRTSFQISTPPTPVRVHFIHARSPHANAVPLLLLPPFPLTNLSLGHLVQPLSDPEDAGATQPFHVVIPALPGLGFSDALPPNAPPVSTTAQLLDALMKRLGYEHYIGSNAGSASMSPAGIDWRLARHLSNNFQDSCLGFHFIAPPLTSPTLSDSASEWLKWKVARLLSSPVLGYSKDDIAAVQKRKIPQLNKKKSAINLGQGDRSNFEPNTPSYALCDSPTGLLLYVLKVLRTLGPKKELTQKDIITLTSLIWLPGPEAALRFWAQCASDIESVEGKKPSKKPKVAISVFTGDEDQSEQPKTLPRPAKATYSCPAWAKKDYQVVHLGRASGTPGFLAWDRQEVIIDGVRGLTKAILEKDKRMQIAEQPGATLQNQLEAQDGRIAQADLSGTTVQDPKASPGEEPSKPGVQKPIEDENQHLVPPQATSHGGAH
;
A
#
# COMPACT_ATOMS: atom_id res chain seq x y z
N MET A 1 -26.88 30.68 30.67
CA MET A 1 -26.64 30.70 29.21
C MET A 1 -25.65 29.60 28.90
N SER A 2 -26.15 28.39 28.63
CA SER A 2 -25.32 27.24 28.24
C SER A 2 -25.03 27.35 26.76
N GLN A 3 -23.75 27.46 26.39
CA GLN A 3 -23.35 27.39 24.99
C GLN A 3 -23.58 25.96 24.50
N GLN A 4 -24.52 25.80 23.58
CA GLN A 4 -24.63 24.62 22.73
C GLN A 4 -23.43 24.61 21.78
N GLN A 5 -22.56 23.61 21.91
CA GLN A 5 -21.58 23.29 20.87
C GLN A 5 -22.33 22.84 19.61
N GLN A 6 -22.05 23.51 18.48
CA GLN A 6 -22.56 23.10 17.18
C GLN A 6 -21.92 21.76 16.75
N PRO A 7 -22.70 20.76 16.29
CA PRO A 7 -22.21 19.41 16.00
C PRO A 7 -21.66 19.27 14.57
N GLY A 8 -20.68 20.10 14.18
CA GLY A 8 -20.18 20.15 12.79
C GLY A 8 -18.67 20.29 12.57
N GLU A 9 -17.87 20.74 13.54
CA GLU A 9 -16.47 21.16 13.27
C GLU A 9 -15.37 20.23 13.80
N SER A 10 -15.68 19.26 14.69
CA SER A 10 -14.63 18.51 15.40
C SER A 10 -13.99 17.35 14.61
N GLY A 11 -14.49 17.01 13.43
CA GLY A 11 -14.04 15.81 12.68
C GLY A 11 -12.85 16.05 11.74
N GLU A 12 -12.62 17.29 11.31
CA GLU A 12 -11.62 17.63 10.30
C GLU A 12 -10.24 17.99 10.87
N GLU A 13 -10.15 18.18 12.19
CA GLU A 13 -8.89 18.44 12.88
C GLU A 13 -7.96 17.22 12.82
N VAL A 14 -6.65 17.45 12.91
CA VAL A 14 -5.64 16.39 13.02
C VAL A 14 -5.50 16.03 14.49
N GLN A 15 -5.85 14.79 14.83
CA GLN A 15 -5.84 14.30 16.20
C GLN A 15 -4.72 13.28 16.42
N PRO A 16 -4.02 13.31 17.57
CA PRO A 16 -3.09 12.25 17.96
C PRO A 16 -3.83 10.92 18.07
N TYR A 17 -3.20 9.86 17.59
CA TYR A 17 -3.77 8.52 17.59
C TYR A 17 -2.88 7.56 18.37
N ARG A 18 -3.49 6.74 19.23
CA ARG A 18 -2.80 5.63 19.89
C ARG A 18 -3.55 4.35 19.59
N ILE A 19 -2.82 3.36 19.09
CA ILE A 19 -3.34 2.03 18.83
C ILE A 19 -3.74 1.42 20.16
N ARG A 20 -4.95 0.88 20.23
CA ARG A 20 -5.43 0.13 21.40
C ARG A 20 -6.40 -0.96 20.98
N ILE A 21 -5.89 -2.17 20.84
CA ILE A 21 -6.66 -3.35 20.51
C ILE A 21 -7.23 -3.96 21.79
N SER A 22 -8.51 -4.32 21.76
CA SER A 22 -9.18 -4.97 22.89
C SER A 22 -8.60 -6.36 23.15
N SER A 23 -8.31 -6.68 24.40
CA SER A 23 -7.87 -8.01 24.82
C SER A 23 -8.86 -9.10 24.39
N LYS A 24 -10.18 -8.79 24.33
CA LYS A 24 -11.20 -9.70 23.79
C LYS A 24 -10.87 -10.17 22.36
N TYR A 25 -10.41 -9.27 21.51
CA TYR A 25 -10.07 -9.62 20.12
C TYR A 25 -8.78 -10.43 20.03
N LEU A 26 -7.80 -10.13 20.90
CA LEU A 26 -6.57 -10.91 21.02
C LEU A 26 -6.85 -12.33 21.53
N ASP A 27 -7.74 -12.48 22.51
CA ASP A 27 -8.14 -13.78 23.03
C ASP A 27 -8.90 -14.61 21.98
N ILE A 28 -9.80 -13.99 21.22
CA ILE A 28 -10.46 -14.64 20.07
C ILE A 28 -9.41 -15.06 19.03
N THR A 29 -8.40 -14.23 18.77
CA THR A 29 -7.32 -14.58 17.84
C THR A 29 -6.56 -15.81 18.32
N ARG A 30 -6.21 -15.87 19.62
CA ARG A 30 -5.55 -17.03 20.23
C ARG A 30 -6.40 -18.30 20.11
N GLN A 31 -7.70 -18.22 20.43
CA GLN A 31 -8.62 -19.36 20.28
C GLN A 31 -8.72 -19.85 18.84
N LYS A 32 -8.72 -18.94 17.86
CA LYS A 32 -8.75 -19.31 16.44
C LYS A 32 -7.46 -19.97 15.98
N LEU A 33 -6.30 -19.55 16.51
CA LEU A 33 -5.03 -20.23 16.29
C LEU A 33 -5.06 -21.65 16.89
N GLU A 34 -5.51 -21.80 18.15
CA GLU A 34 -5.67 -23.09 18.83
C GLU A 34 -6.55 -24.09 18.09
N LEU A 35 -7.66 -23.61 17.52
CA LEU A 35 -8.63 -24.44 16.81
C LEU A 35 -8.28 -24.63 15.32
N THR A 36 -7.13 -24.14 14.87
CA THR A 36 -6.72 -24.23 13.47
C THR A 36 -6.61 -25.69 13.03
N ARG A 37 -7.30 -26.00 11.94
CA ARG A 37 -7.17 -27.28 11.25
C ARG A 37 -6.29 -27.12 10.03
N LEU A 38 -5.06 -27.64 10.10
CA LEU A 38 -4.16 -27.64 8.96
C LEU A 38 -4.52 -28.76 7.97
N PRO A 39 -4.38 -28.51 6.65
CA PRO A 39 -4.66 -29.52 5.64
C PRO A 39 -3.66 -30.67 5.69
N HIS A 40 -4.06 -31.84 5.18
CA HIS A 40 -3.12 -32.91 4.83
C HIS A 40 -2.39 -32.52 3.53
N GLU A 41 -1.06 -32.55 3.55
CA GLU A 41 -0.26 -32.22 2.37
C GLU A 41 0.01 -33.48 1.52
N PRO A 42 -0.40 -33.51 0.24
CA PRO A 42 0.01 -34.57 -0.66
C PRO A 42 1.48 -34.34 -1.07
N PRO A 43 2.30 -35.41 -1.19
CA PRO A 43 3.68 -35.24 -1.65
C PRO A 43 3.69 -34.71 -3.09
N SER A 44 4.16 -33.48 -3.31
CA SER A 44 4.28 -32.97 -4.67
C SER A 44 5.31 -31.86 -4.83
N GLN A 45 6.21 -32.07 -5.79
CA GLN A 45 7.23 -31.10 -6.19
C GLN A 45 6.66 -29.94 -7.04
N ASN A 46 5.36 -29.96 -7.37
CA ASN A 46 4.75 -28.99 -8.27
C ASN A 46 4.12 -27.77 -7.55
N TRP A 47 3.85 -27.88 -6.25
CA TRP A 47 3.17 -26.85 -5.46
C TRP A 47 4.01 -26.49 -4.22
N TRP A 48 3.78 -25.33 -3.63
CA TRP A 48 4.39 -25.00 -2.34
C TRP A 48 3.68 -25.76 -1.22
N GLU A 49 4.49 -26.39 -0.36
CA GLU A 49 4.11 -27.08 0.87
C GLU A 49 4.45 -26.15 2.05
N PRO A 50 3.50 -25.30 2.52
CA PRO A 50 3.75 -24.30 3.55
C PRO A 50 3.69 -24.87 4.97
N LYS A 51 3.14 -26.07 5.18
CA LYS A 51 2.77 -26.55 6.52
C LYS A 51 3.92 -26.53 7.53
N PRO A 52 5.15 -27.02 7.24
CA PRO A 52 6.23 -26.98 8.23
C PRO A 52 6.58 -25.56 8.69
N GLN A 53 6.47 -24.58 7.78
CA GLN A 53 6.70 -23.17 8.11
C GLN A 53 5.52 -22.58 8.90
N VAL A 54 4.28 -22.91 8.50
CA VAL A 54 3.07 -22.38 9.11
C VAL A 54 2.86 -22.94 10.52
N GLU A 55 3.11 -24.22 10.77
CA GLU A 55 3.05 -24.83 12.11
C GLU A 55 3.93 -24.04 13.08
N SER A 56 5.20 -23.88 12.73
CA SER A 56 6.16 -23.13 13.56
C SER A 56 5.75 -21.66 13.79
N LEU A 57 5.13 -21.01 12.80
CA LEU A 57 4.64 -19.63 12.94
C LEU A 57 3.36 -19.55 13.78
N VAL A 58 2.46 -20.53 13.70
CA VAL A 58 1.25 -20.61 14.53
C VAL A 58 1.65 -20.82 15.98
N ASP A 59 2.57 -21.75 16.26
CA ASP A 59 3.10 -22.00 17.60
C ASP A 59 3.72 -20.72 18.18
N PHE A 60 4.58 -20.05 17.41
CA PHE A 60 5.18 -18.77 17.81
C PHE A 60 4.13 -17.69 18.07
N TRP A 61 3.13 -17.55 17.20
CA TRP A 61 2.08 -16.53 17.35
C TRP A 61 1.23 -16.80 18.59
N GLN A 62 0.92 -18.07 18.88
CA GLN A 62 0.10 -18.46 20.01
C GLN A 62 0.83 -18.30 21.35
N GLU A 63 2.09 -18.76 21.42
CA GLU A 63 2.80 -18.96 22.68
C GLU A 63 3.77 -17.82 23.03
N SER A 64 4.37 -17.18 22.03
CA SER A 64 5.51 -16.27 22.23
C SER A 64 5.23 -14.83 21.80
N PHE A 65 4.36 -14.61 20.82
CA PHE A 65 4.07 -13.27 20.31
C PHE A 65 3.09 -12.49 21.19
N SER A 66 3.53 -11.38 21.76
CA SER A 66 2.67 -10.42 22.46
C SER A 66 2.32 -9.24 21.55
N TRP A 67 1.05 -9.12 21.16
CA TRP A 67 0.59 -7.91 20.47
C TRP A 67 0.69 -6.67 21.35
N HIS A 68 0.46 -6.78 22.66
CA HIS A 68 0.52 -5.62 23.56
C HIS A 68 1.93 -5.01 23.59
N ASP A 69 2.98 -5.83 23.58
CA ASP A 69 4.36 -5.34 23.55
C ASP A 69 4.65 -4.59 22.24
N HIS A 70 4.15 -5.12 21.12
CA HIS A 70 4.33 -4.49 19.83
C HIS A 70 3.47 -3.22 19.66
N GLU A 71 2.25 -3.22 20.20
CA GLU A 71 1.38 -2.05 20.28
C GLU A 71 2.03 -0.92 21.09
N GLU A 72 2.65 -1.26 22.22
CA GLU A 72 3.42 -0.30 23.02
C GLU A 72 4.63 0.22 22.24
N GLU A 73 5.41 -0.66 21.60
CA GLU A 73 6.53 -0.30 20.74
C GLU A 73 6.11 0.71 19.65
N LEU A 74 5.03 0.43 18.91
CA LEU A 74 4.51 1.31 17.86
C LEU A 74 4.03 2.66 18.42
N ASN A 75 3.32 2.65 19.56
CA ASN A 75 2.81 3.87 20.18
C ASN A 75 3.91 4.74 20.80
N GLN A 76 5.05 4.17 21.17
CA GLN A 76 6.19 4.90 21.72
C GLN A 76 7.12 5.43 20.62
N THR A 77 7.32 4.65 19.56
CA THR A 77 8.34 4.96 18.54
C THR A 77 7.80 5.76 17.36
N LEU A 78 6.50 5.68 17.08
CA LEU A 78 5.90 6.31 15.90
C LEU A 78 4.88 7.40 16.30
N PRO A 79 5.07 8.65 15.81
CA PRO A 79 4.09 9.72 15.98
C PRO A 79 2.90 9.49 15.02
N GLN A 80 1.81 8.98 15.58
CA GLN A 80 0.63 8.56 14.84
C GLN A 80 -0.52 9.55 15.00
N PHE A 81 -1.25 9.77 13.92
CA PHE A 81 -2.34 10.73 13.85
C PHE A 81 -3.51 10.20 13.03
N ARG A 82 -4.65 10.85 13.20
CA ARG A 82 -5.84 10.60 12.43
C ARG A 82 -6.57 11.90 12.11
N THR A 83 -7.20 11.96 10.95
CA THR A 83 -8.06 13.09 10.57
C THR A 83 -9.17 12.63 9.64
N SER A 84 -10.32 13.30 9.62
CA SER A 84 -11.44 12.94 8.74
C SER A 84 -11.53 13.85 7.52
N PHE A 85 -11.87 13.27 6.38
CA PHE A 85 -12.17 13.99 5.15
C PHE A 85 -13.60 13.68 4.70
N GLN A 86 -14.28 14.69 4.19
CA GLN A 86 -15.58 14.54 3.57
C GLN A 86 -15.40 14.17 2.09
N ILE A 87 -15.83 12.97 1.71
CA ILE A 87 -15.65 12.43 0.35
C ILE A 87 -17.01 12.20 -0.30
N SER A 88 -17.10 12.42 -1.61
CA SER A 88 -18.29 12.17 -2.45
C SER A 88 -19.42 13.19 -2.26
N THR A 89 -20.47 13.03 -3.05
CA THR A 89 -21.73 13.78 -2.95
C THR A 89 -22.90 12.78 -2.83
N PRO A 90 -23.64 12.76 -1.71
CA PRO A 90 -23.46 13.55 -0.50
C PRO A 90 -22.15 13.21 0.26
N PRO A 91 -21.65 14.12 1.12
CA PRO A 91 -20.38 13.92 1.79
C PRO A 91 -20.45 12.76 2.78
N THR A 92 -19.50 11.84 2.66
CA THR A 92 -19.28 10.72 3.59
C THR A 92 -17.94 10.92 4.30
N PRO A 93 -17.91 10.95 5.63
CA PRO A 93 -16.65 11.10 6.37
C PRO A 93 -15.80 9.83 6.23
N VAL A 94 -14.53 10.01 5.91
CA VAL A 94 -13.52 8.94 5.86
C VAL A 94 -12.34 9.38 6.71
N ARG A 95 -12.04 8.60 7.74
CA ARG A 95 -10.89 8.86 8.61
C ARG A 95 -9.62 8.23 8.02
N VAL A 96 -8.55 9.01 7.96
CA VAL A 96 -7.24 8.57 7.47
C VAL A 96 -6.29 8.55 8.65
N HIS A 97 -5.69 7.38 8.90
CA HIS A 97 -4.58 7.19 9.83
C HIS A 97 -3.24 7.39 9.11
N PHE A 98 -2.30 8.04 9.77
CA PHE A 98 -0.98 8.30 9.19
C PHE A 98 0.09 8.46 10.28
N ILE A 99 1.34 8.20 9.89
CA ILE A 99 2.52 8.59 10.67
C ILE A 99 2.91 9.98 10.20
N HIS A 100 3.21 10.89 11.12
CA HIS A 100 3.78 12.21 10.82
C HIS A 100 4.99 12.45 11.71
N ALA A 101 6.16 12.09 11.20
CA ALA A 101 7.43 12.28 11.88
C ALA A 101 8.08 13.59 11.42
N ARG A 102 8.03 14.60 12.29
CA ARG A 102 8.73 15.86 12.04
C ARG A 102 10.21 15.69 12.33
N SER A 103 11.04 15.92 11.31
CA SER A 103 12.47 16.15 11.51
C SER A 103 12.73 17.31 12.50
N PRO A 104 13.72 17.19 13.40
CA PRO A 104 14.18 18.27 14.26
C PRO A 104 15.03 19.31 13.51
N HIS A 105 15.40 19.04 12.26
CA HIS A 105 16.31 19.87 11.48
C HIS A 105 15.57 20.95 10.72
N ALA A 106 16.05 22.18 10.82
CA ALA A 106 15.41 23.34 10.19
C ALA A 106 15.34 23.23 8.67
N ASN A 107 16.28 22.53 8.02
CA ASN A 107 16.36 22.35 6.56
C ASN A 107 15.50 21.20 6.01
N ALA A 108 14.59 20.62 6.81
CA ALA A 108 13.83 19.45 6.42
C ALA A 108 12.78 19.73 5.31
N VAL A 109 12.67 18.80 4.37
CA VAL A 109 11.71 18.87 3.26
C VAL A 109 10.50 17.97 3.53
N PRO A 110 9.25 18.42 3.27
CA PRO A 110 8.08 17.56 3.40
C PRO A 110 8.09 16.40 2.39
N LEU A 111 7.99 15.18 2.90
CA LEU A 111 8.02 13.93 2.14
C LEU A 111 6.76 13.12 2.40
N LEU A 112 5.98 12.89 1.34
CA LEU A 112 4.90 11.91 1.33
C LEU A 112 5.46 10.55 0.89
N LEU A 113 5.46 9.55 1.77
CA LEU A 113 5.93 8.21 1.47
C LEU A 113 4.74 7.24 1.37
N LEU A 114 4.48 6.71 0.17
CA LEU A 114 3.39 5.77 -0.06
C LEU A 114 3.81 4.36 0.34
N PRO A 115 3.07 3.69 1.27
CA PRO A 115 3.34 2.30 1.58
C PRO A 115 2.98 1.38 0.41
N PRO A 116 3.71 0.29 0.19
CA PRO A 116 3.38 -0.67 -0.85
C PRO A 116 2.16 -1.50 -0.47
N PHE A 117 1.12 -1.53 -1.29
CA PHE A 117 -0.05 -2.37 -1.04
C PHE A 117 0.32 -3.88 -1.02
N PRO A 118 -0.17 -4.70 -0.07
CA PRO A 118 -1.14 -4.41 0.99
C PRO A 118 -0.52 -4.09 2.36
N LEU A 119 0.73 -3.63 2.41
CA LEU A 119 1.34 -3.22 3.66
C LEU A 119 0.77 -1.89 4.16
N THR A 120 0.81 -1.70 5.47
CA THR A 120 0.34 -0.48 6.14
C THR A 120 1.48 0.51 6.35
N ASN A 121 1.14 1.76 6.67
CA ASN A 121 2.11 2.76 7.12
C ASN A 121 2.99 2.28 8.29
N LEU A 122 2.40 1.59 9.27
CA LEU A 122 3.08 1.09 10.47
C LEU A 122 4.21 0.11 10.14
N SER A 123 4.05 -0.66 9.06
CA SER A 123 5.09 -1.58 8.60
C SER A 123 6.38 -0.86 8.11
N LEU A 124 6.32 0.45 7.88
CA LEU A 124 7.45 1.26 7.41
C LEU A 124 8.11 2.08 8.52
N GLY A 125 7.80 1.80 9.80
CA GLY A 125 8.35 2.55 10.94
C GLY A 125 9.88 2.63 10.94
N HIS A 126 10.56 1.58 10.49
CA HIS A 126 12.02 1.53 10.38
C HIS A 126 12.62 2.49 9.34
N LEU A 127 11.81 3.02 8.41
CA LEU A 127 12.26 4.05 7.46
C LEU A 127 12.17 5.47 8.02
N VAL A 128 11.47 5.68 9.15
CA VAL A 128 11.22 7.01 9.70
C VAL A 128 12.52 7.68 10.12
N GLN A 129 13.28 7.07 11.04
CA GLN A 129 14.49 7.69 11.59
C GLN A 129 15.54 7.99 10.50
N PRO A 130 15.89 7.07 9.56
CA PRO A 130 16.89 7.35 8.53
C PRO A 130 16.51 8.49 7.58
N LEU A 131 15.21 8.80 7.44
CA LEU A 131 14.70 9.88 6.61
C LEU A 131 14.54 11.19 7.40
N SER A 132 14.01 11.13 8.63
CA SER A 132 13.69 12.33 9.39
C SER A 132 14.86 12.91 10.17
N ASP A 133 15.72 12.06 10.74
CA ASP A 133 16.81 12.48 11.62
C ASP A 133 18.12 11.74 11.27
N PRO A 134 18.70 12.03 10.09
CA PRO A 134 19.98 11.45 9.70
C PRO A 134 21.12 11.95 10.60
N GLU A 135 22.14 11.12 10.80
CA GLU A 135 23.29 11.42 11.70
C GLU A 135 24.01 12.74 11.36
N ASP A 136 24.15 13.06 10.06
CA ASP A 136 24.71 14.33 9.58
C ASP A 136 23.70 15.04 8.67
N ALA A 137 22.85 15.87 9.27
CA ALA A 137 21.84 16.67 8.56
C ALA A 137 22.42 17.84 7.73
N GLY A 138 23.72 18.12 7.84
CA GLY A 138 24.44 19.10 7.01
C GLY A 138 24.85 18.52 5.66
N ALA A 139 25.29 17.26 5.65
CA ALA A 139 25.62 16.53 4.42
C ALA A 139 24.42 15.77 3.83
N THR A 140 23.49 15.36 4.68
CA THR A 140 22.37 14.47 4.34
C THR A 140 21.05 15.19 4.52
N GLN A 141 20.28 15.34 3.43
CA GLN A 141 18.98 16.02 3.46
C GLN A 141 18.00 15.28 4.40
N PRO A 142 17.50 15.95 5.46
CA PRO A 142 16.43 15.42 6.33
C PRO A 142 15.04 15.72 5.78
N PHE A 143 14.02 14.99 6.28
CA PHE A 143 12.63 15.10 5.82
C PHE A 143 11.61 15.19 6.96
N HIS A 144 10.54 15.98 6.78
CA HIS A 144 9.31 15.73 7.53
C HIS A 144 8.57 14.59 6.83
N VAL A 145 8.50 13.42 7.46
CA VAL A 145 8.02 12.20 6.84
C VAL A 145 6.54 12.01 7.17
N VAL A 146 5.70 11.91 6.14
CA VAL A 146 4.28 11.57 6.24
C VAL A 146 4.04 10.23 5.56
N ILE A 147 3.57 9.24 6.32
CA ILE A 147 3.26 7.88 5.82
C ILE A 147 1.78 7.59 6.08
N PRO A 148 0.88 7.78 5.10
CA PRO A 148 -0.53 7.48 5.25
C PRO A 148 -0.80 5.98 5.15
N ALA A 149 -1.73 5.46 5.96
CA ALA A 149 -2.38 4.20 5.64
C ALA A 149 -3.37 4.45 4.50
N LEU A 150 -3.23 3.70 3.40
CA LEU A 150 -4.17 3.77 2.28
C LEU A 150 -5.59 3.37 2.76
N PRO A 151 -6.66 3.81 2.09
CA PRO A 151 -8.02 3.49 2.52
C PRO A 151 -8.27 1.99 2.67
N GLY A 152 -8.90 1.60 3.78
CA GLY A 152 -9.18 0.20 4.11
C GLY A 152 -7.97 -0.63 4.56
N LEU A 153 -6.81 0.01 4.78
CA LEU A 153 -5.62 -0.61 5.37
C LEU A 153 -5.31 0.03 6.72
N GLY A 154 -4.73 -0.76 7.64
CA GLY A 154 -4.38 -0.28 8.98
C GLY A 154 -5.60 0.32 9.66
N PHE A 155 -5.44 1.49 10.26
CA PHE A 155 -6.53 2.18 10.98
C PHE A 155 -7.23 3.28 10.14
N SER A 156 -7.03 3.27 8.82
CA SER A 156 -7.78 4.12 7.88
C SER A 156 -9.11 3.47 7.50
N ASP A 157 -10.17 4.27 7.43
CA ASP A 157 -11.48 3.82 6.97
C ASP A 157 -11.44 3.42 5.48
N ALA A 158 -12.38 2.56 5.07
CA ALA A 158 -12.59 2.24 3.67
C ALA A 158 -13.20 3.43 2.91
N LEU A 159 -12.96 3.49 1.59
CA LEU A 159 -13.68 4.43 0.74
C LEU A 159 -15.16 4.03 0.58
N PRO A 160 -16.05 5.01 0.35
CA PRO A 160 -17.42 4.74 -0.03
C PRO A 160 -17.47 3.91 -1.34
N PRO A 161 -18.48 3.03 -1.53
CA PRO A 161 -18.53 2.11 -2.68
C PRO A 161 -18.42 2.74 -4.07
N ASN A 162 -18.86 3.99 -4.23
CA ASN A 162 -18.91 4.69 -5.52
C ASN A 162 -17.72 5.65 -5.75
N ALA A 163 -16.78 5.72 -4.80
CA ALA A 163 -15.62 6.59 -4.92
C ALA A 163 -14.56 5.93 -5.81
N PRO A 164 -14.10 6.59 -6.89
CA PRO A 164 -13.01 6.06 -7.71
C PRO A 164 -11.71 5.98 -6.89
N PRO A 165 -11.15 4.78 -6.66
CA PRO A 165 -10.23 4.53 -5.57
C PRO A 165 -8.92 5.30 -5.70
N VAL A 166 -8.32 5.35 -6.91
CA VAL A 166 -7.01 5.98 -7.09
C VAL A 166 -7.14 7.51 -7.09
N SER A 167 -8.06 8.08 -7.86
CA SER A 167 -8.19 9.54 -7.93
C SER A 167 -8.70 10.15 -6.61
N THR A 168 -9.66 9.50 -5.94
CA THR A 168 -10.11 9.91 -4.61
C THR A 168 -8.99 9.78 -3.56
N THR A 169 -8.23 8.69 -3.57
CA THR A 169 -7.10 8.54 -2.64
C THR A 169 -6.04 9.61 -2.90
N ALA A 170 -5.68 9.90 -4.15
CA ALA A 170 -4.70 10.96 -4.44
C ALA A 170 -5.18 12.34 -3.96
N GLN A 171 -6.47 12.67 -4.12
CA GLN A 171 -7.06 13.89 -3.57
C GLN A 171 -6.97 13.95 -2.04
N LEU A 172 -7.27 12.84 -1.36
CA LEU A 172 -7.13 12.74 0.09
C LEU A 172 -5.69 12.97 0.55
N LEU A 173 -4.72 12.36 -0.13
CA LEU A 173 -3.32 12.48 0.24
C LEU A 173 -2.77 13.90 0.02
N ASP A 174 -3.17 14.55 -1.08
CA ASP A 174 -2.82 15.96 -1.30
C ASP A 174 -3.46 16.89 -0.26
N ALA A 175 -4.75 16.67 0.05
CA ALA A 175 -5.46 17.42 1.08
C ALA A 175 -4.85 17.19 2.47
N LEU A 176 -4.37 15.98 2.77
CA LEU A 176 -3.64 15.66 3.99
C LEU A 176 -2.36 16.48 4.09
N MET A 177 -1.53 16.52 3.04
CA MET A 177 -0.30 17.31 3.06
C MET A 177 -0.59 18.80 3.29
N LYS A 178 -1.60 19.36 2.63
CA LYS A 178 -2.05 20.75 2.84
C LYS A 178 -2.57 21.00 4.25
N ARG A 179 -3.36 20.07 4.79
CA ARG A 179 -3.88 20.17 6.17
C ARG A 179 -2.77 20.15 7.21
N LEU A 180 -1.66 19.47 6.94
CA LEU A 180 -0.46 19.49 7.77
C LEU A 180 0.41 20.75 7.58
N GLY A 181 -0.03 21.71 6.76
CA GLY A 181 0.68 22.95 6.48
C GLY A 181 1.76 22.83 5.39
N TYR A 182 1.79 21.71 4.65
CA TYR A 182 2.72 21.50 3.55
C TYR A 182 2.09 21.89 2.22
N GLU A 183 2.16 23.19 1.90
CA GLU A 183 1.74 23.72 0.59
C GLU A 183 2.50 23.06 -0.57
N HIS A 184 3.77 22.72 -0.33
CA HIS A 184 4.63 22.06 -1.29
C HIS A 184 5.32 20.85 -0.65
N TYR A 185 5.36 19.74 -1.38
CA TYR A 185 6.01 18.50 -0.93
C TYR A 185 6.59 17.71 -2.10
N ILE A 186 7.41 16.72 -1.79
CA ILE A 186 7.79 15.65 -2.73
C ILE A 186 7.19 14.32 -2.29
N GLY A 187 7.06 13.38 -3.24
CA GLY A 187 6.56 12.05 -2.96
C GLY A 187 7.54 10.93 -3.32
N SER A 188 7.37 9.77 -2.70
CA SER A 188 8.02 8.52 -3.11
C SER A 188 7.15 7.30 -2.82
N ASN A 189 7.41 6.22 -3.55
CA ASN A 189 6.90 4.90 -3.20
C ASN A 189 7.92 4.17 -2.32
N ALA A 190 7.45 3.42 -1.32
CA ALA A 190 8.31 2.53 -0.53
C ALA A 190 8.43 1.10 -1.12
N GLY A 191 7.81 0.84 -2.28
CA GLY A 191 7.89 -0.43 -2.98
C GLY A 191 8.12 -0.30 -4.48
N SER A 192 8.36 -1.44 -5.11
CA SER A 192 8.53 -1.53 -6.57
C SER A 192 7.20 -1.40 -7.29
N ALA A 193 7.07 -0.39 -8.16
CA ALA A 193 5.89 -0.20 -9.00
C ALA A 193 5.59 -1.42 -9.88
N SER A 194 6.63 -2.14 -10.33
CA SER A 194 6.48 -3.35 -11.13
C SER A 194 5.87 -4.54 -10.37
N MET A 195 5.86 -4.49 -9.04
CA MET A 195 5.34 -5.54 -8.16
C MET A 195 4.06 -5.11 -7.42
N SER A 196 3.60 -3.88 -7.64
CA SER A 196 2.40 -3.34 -7.01
C SER A 196 1.13 -4.06 -7.49
N PRO A 197 0.35 -4.70 -6.61
CA PRO A 197 -0.92 -5.33 -6.97
C PRO A 197 -1.89 -4.33 -7.60
N ALA A 198 -2.49 -4.70 -8.74
CA ALA A 198 -3.30 -3.79 -9.58
C ALA A 198 -2.62 -2.45 -9.98
N GLY A 199 -1.31 -2.32 -9.73
CA GLY A 199 -0.57 -1.07 -9.90
C GLY A 199 -1.00 0.04 -8.94
N ILE A 200 -1.57 -0.27 -7.76
CA ILE A 200 -2.12 0.72 -6.81
C ILE A 200 -1.12 1.85 -6.53
N ASP A 201 0.04 1.53 -5.95
CA ASP A 201 1.01 2.53 -5.49
C ASP A 201 1.59 3.30 -6.68
N TRP A 202 1.82 2.61 -7.79
CA TRP A 202 2.24 3.22 -9.06
C TRP A 202 1.22 4.22 -9.59
N ARG A 203 -0.06 3.84 -9.60
CA ARG A 203 -1.15 4.69 -10.08
C ARG A 203 -1.34 5.90 -9.18
N LEU A 204 -1.22 5.75 -7.86
CA LEU A 204 -1.26 6.86 -6.91
C LEU A 204 -0.10 7.84 -7.14
N ALA A 205 1.14 7.35 -7.21
CA ALA A 205 2.32 8.15 -7.49
C ALA A 205 2.21 8.92 -8.82
N ARG A 206 1.74 8.24 -9.87
CA ARG A 206 1.47 8.86 -11.17
C ARG A 206 0.35 9.90 -11.11
N HIS A 207 -0.71 9.63 -10.35
CA HIS A 207 -1.83 10.55 -10.24
C HIS A 207 -1.45 11.83 -9.47
N LEU A 208 -0.72 11.69 -8.36
CA LEU A 208 -0.18 12.81 -7.58
C LEU A 208 0.76 13.68 -8.44
N SER A 209 1.75 13.06 -9.08
CA SER A 209 2.71 13.79 -9.93
C SER A 209 2.06 14.48 -11.14
N ASN A 210 1.04 13.89 -11.75
CA ASN A 210 0.40 14.48 -12.94
C ASN A 210 -0.58 15.60 -12.61
N ASN A 211 -1.42 15.40 -11.58
CA ASN A 211 -2.60 16.24 -11.35
C ASN A 211 -2.40 17.28 -10.24
N PHE A 212 -1.39 17.13 -9.39
CA PHE A 212 -1.15 18.01 -8.24
C PHE A 212 0.21 18.71 -8.33
N GLN A 213 0.64 19.14 -9.52
CA GLN A 213 1.96 19.78 -9.72
C GLN A 213 2.15 21.13 -9.02
N ASP A 214 1.06 21.73 -8.55
CA ASP A 214 1.09 22.96 -7.76
C ASP A 214 1.62 22.70 -6.34
N SER A 215 1.28 21.54 -5.74
CA SER A 215 1.69 21.12 -4.40
C SER A 215 2.75 20.01 -4.41
N CYS A 216 2.57 18.96 -5.20
CA CYS A 216 3.55 17.88 -5.40
C CYS A 216 4.62 18.31 -6.43
N LEU A 217 5.76 18.80 -5.94
CA LEU A 217 6.82 19.38 -6.77
C LEU A 217 7.66 18.34 -7.52
N GLY A 218 7.61 17.08 -7.08
CA GLY A 218 8.22 15.97 -7.78
C GLY A 218 7.95 14.65 -7.09
N PHE A 219 8.14 13.56 -7.83
CA PHE A 219 7.89 12.21 -7.32
C PHE A 219 9.02 11.24 -7.67
N HIS A 220 9.40 10.39 -6.74
CA HIS A 220 10.38 9.33 -6.94
C HIS A 220 9.67 8.01 -7.30
N PHE A 221 9.95 7.52 -8.50
CA PHE A 221 9.42 6.26 -9.00
C PHE A 221 10.45 5.14 -8.92
N ILE A 222 10.07 4.01 -8.33
CA ILE A 222 10.92 2.84 -8.18
C ILE A 222 10.42 1.72 -9.08
N ALA A 223 11.27 1.28 -10.01
CA ALA A 223 10.97 0.31 -11.06
C ALA A 223 9.64 0.59 -11.79
N PRO A 224 9.42 1.81 -12.32
CA PRO A 224 8.16 2.14 -13.00
C PRO A 224 7.95 1.25 -14.24
N PRO A 225 6.70 0.82 -14.53
CA PRO A 225 6.37 0.03 -15.73
C PRO A 225 6.34 0.91 -16.99
N LEU A 226 7.49 1.43 -17.41
CA LEU A 226 7.61 2.32 -18.56
C LEU A 226 7.51 1.56 -19.89
N THR A 227 6.87 2.17 -20.87
CA THR A 227 6.74 1.63 -22.23
C THR A 227 7.58 2.42 -23.22
N SER A 228 8.19 1.72 -24.18
CA SER A 228 8.99 2.34 -25.22
C SER A 228 8.20 3.43 -25.96
N PRO A 229 8.83 4.56 -26.31
CA PRO A 229 8.15 5.64 -27.00
C PRO A 229 7.66 5.19 -28.38
N THR A 230 6.46 5.61 -28.74
CA THR A 230 5.88 5.45 -30.08
C THR A 230 5.83 6.80 -30.80
N LEU A 231 5.61 6.77 -32.13
CA LEU A 231 5.45 7.98 -32.93
C LEU A 231 4.31 8.87 -32.44
N SER A 232 3.20 8.25 -32.00
CA SER A 232 2.03 8.95 -31.47
C SER A 232 2.27 9.55 -30.07
N ASP A 233 3.19 8.97 -29.28
CA ASP A 233 3.52 9.50 -27.96
C ASP A 233 4.44 10.72 -28.09
N SER A 234 5.58 10.53 -28.78
CA SER A 234 6.63 11.52 -28.97
C SER A 234 7.55 11.12 -30.11
N ALA A 235 7.42 11.79 -31.26
CA ALA A 235 8.23 11.52 -32.45
C ALA A 235 9.74 11.64 -32.18
N SER A 236 10.16 12.61 -31.37
CA SER A 236 11.57 12.83 -31.05
C SER A 236 12.16 11.75 -30.14
N GLU A 237 11.46 11.35 -29.08
CA GLU A 237 11.92 10.26 -28.21
C GLU A 237 11.88 8.89 -28.92
N TRP A 238 10.88 8.69 -29.79
CA TRP A 238 10.83 7.52 -30.67
C TRP A 238 12.03 7.44 -31.62
N LEU A 239 12.39 8.56 -32.26
CA LEU A 239 13.55 8.59 -33.17
C LEU A 239 14.85 8.32 -32.41
N LYS A 240 15.05 8.97 -31.25
CA LYS A 240 16.22 8.70 -30.38
C LYS A 240 16.31 7.22 -30.01
N TRP A 241 15.18 6.62 -29.62
CA TRP A 241 15.09 5.19 -29.31
C TRP A 241 15.49 4.31 -30.50
N LYS A 242 14.96 4.60 -31.70
CA LYS A 242 15.25 3.84 -32.92
C LYS A 242 16.74 3.90 -33.29
N VAL A 243 17.36 5.08 -33.18
CA VAL A 243 18.80 5.27 -33.45
C VAL A 243 19.65 4.52 -32.44
N ALA A 244 19.40 4.69 -31.13
CA ALA A 244 20.14 4.00 -30.09
C ALA A 244 20.06 2.47 -30.24
N ARG A 245 18.88 1.95 -30.59
CA ARG A 245 18.66 0.52 -30.84
C ARG A 245 19.36 0.03 -32.10
N LEU A 246 19.34 0.80 -33.19
CA LEU A 246 19.99 0.43 -34.46
C LEU A 246 21.51 0.36 -34.32
N LEU A 247 22.09 1.36 -33.65
CA LEU A 247 23.55 1.47 -33.47
C LEU A 247 24.08 0.62 -32.31
N SER A 248 23.20 0.05 -31.47
CA SER A 248 23.59 -0.61 -30.21
C SER A 248 24.58 0.20 -29.37
N SER A 249 24.47 1.53 -29.44
CA SER A 249 25.47 2.47 -28.90
C SER A 249 24.87 3.37 -27.84
N PRO A 250 25.60 3.69 -26.74
CA PRO A 250 25.11 4.51 -25.64
C PRO A 250 25.04 5.99 -26.03
N VAL A 251 24.04 6.34 -26.83
CA VAL A 251 23.83 7.69 -27.37
C VAL A 251 22.45 8.20 -27.02
N LEU A 252 22.24 9.52 -27.13
CA LEU A 252 20.92 10.16 -27.01
C LEU A 252 20.20 9.90 -25.67
N GLY A 253 20.97 9.67 -24.60
CA GLY A 253 20.47 9.46 -23.25
C GLY A 253 20.16 8.00 -22.88
N TYR A 254 20.57 7.04 -23.71
CA TYR A 254 20.55 5.61 -23.42
C TYR A 254 21.93 5.14 -22.95
N SER A 255 21.99 4.37 -21.85
CA SER A 255 23.24 3.76 -21.40
C SER A 255 23.52 2.42 -22.10
N LYS A 256 24.74 1.89 -21.93
CA LYS A 256 25.08 0.53 -22.41
C LYS A 256 24.19 -0.52 -21.75
N ASP A 257 23.95 -0.37 -20.44
CA ASP A 257 23.09 -1.27 -19.67
C ASP A 257 21.65 -1.23 -20.17
N ASP A 258 21.14 -0.05 -20.52
CA ASP A 258 19.79 0.10 -21.07
C ASP A 258 19.64 -0.69 -22.39
N ILE A 259 20.66 -0.65 -23.25
CA ILE A 259 20.67 -1.37 -24.53
C ILE A 259 20.82 -2.87 -24.31
N ALA A 260 21.76 -3.30 -23.45
CA ALA A 260 22.00 -4.70 -23.14
C ALA A 260 20.76 -5.35 -22.51
N ALA A 261 20.11 -4.68 -21.55
CA ALA A 261 18.91 -5.17 -20.87
C ALA A 261 17.72 -5.31 -21.83
N VAL A 262 17.57 -4.40 -22.80
CA VAL A 262 16.51 -4.53 -23.82
C VAL A 262 16.84 -5.62 -24.86
N GLN A 263 18.11 -5.79 -25.24
CA GLN A 263 18.53 -6.82 -26.21
C GLN A 263 18.46 -8.24 -25.65
N LYS A 264 18.81 -8.46 -24.37
CA LYS A 264 18.65 -9.74 -23.65
C LYS A 264 17.19 -10.24 -23.72
N ARG A 265 16.24 -9.38 -24.05
CA ARG A 265 14.80 -9.61 -23.93
C ARG A 265 14.08 -10.13 -25.18
N LYS A 266 14.78 -10.61 -26.23
CA LYS A 266 14.23 -11.17 -27.50
C LYS A 266 12.70 -11.31 -27.46
N ILE A 267 12.02 -10.28 -27.98
CA ILE A 267 10.58 -9.99 -27.88
C ILE A 267 9.72 -11.27 -27.83
N PRO A 268 9.16 -11.66 -26.67
CA PRO A 268 7.82 -12.21 -26.68
C PRO A 268 6.89 -11.01 -26.92
N GLN A 269 6.03 -11.11 -27.93
CA GLN A 269 4.94 -10.17 -28.10
C GLN A 269 4.27 -9.92 -26.76
N LEU A 270 3.83 -8.68 -26.55
CA LEU A 270 2.96 -8.27 -25.46
C LEU A 270 1.68 -9.11 -25.51
N ASN A 271 1.75 -10.34 -25.00
CA ASN A 271 0.58 -11.07 -24.58
C ASN A 271 -0.01 -10.18 -23.49
N LYS A 272 -1.13 -9.54 -23.80
CA LYS A 272 -1.93 -8.66 -22.94
C LYS A 272 -2.40 -9.34 -21.63
N LYS A 273 -1.84 -10.49 -21.25
CA LYS A 273 -2.21 -11.27 -20.09
C LYS A 273 -1.04 -11.43 -19.13
N LYS A 274 -1.24 -10.81 -17.96
CA LYS A 274 -0.73 -11.18 -16.62
C LYS A 274 0.69 -10.76 -16.27
N SER A 275 0.85 -9.46 -15.95
CA SER A 275 1.75 -9.04 -14.86
C SER A 275 0.93 -8.29 -13.82
N ALA A 276 0.53 -9.04 -12.81
CA ALA A 276 0.12 -8.61 -11.48
C ALA A 276 0.32 -9.86 -10.62
N ILE A 277 0.83 -9.71 -9.41
CA ILE A 277 0.87 -10.79 -8.43
C ILE A 277 -0.50 -11.46 -8.44
N ASN A 278 -0.56 -12.70 -8.95
CA ASN A 278 -1.82 -13.41 -9.12
C ASN A 278 -2.14 -14.08 -7.78
N LEU A 279 -2.73 -13.31 -6.86
CA LEU A 279 -3.10 -13.82 -5.54
C LEU A 279 -4.33 -14.74 -5.59
N GLY A 280 -4.85 -15.09 -6.78
CA GLY A 280 -5.92 -16.09 -6.97
C GLY A 280 -6.94 -15.73 -8.05
N GLN A 281 -6.61 -14.90 -9.04
CA GLN A 281 -7.57 -14.30 -9.96
C GLN A 281 -7.47 -14.80 -11.40
N GLY A 282 -8.63 -15.22 -11.91
CA GLY A 282 -9.00 -15.20 -13.33
C GLY A 282 -9.05 -13.75 -13.86
N ASP A 283 -9.80 -13.52 -14.95
CA ASP A 283 -9.82 -12.24 -15.66
C ASP A 283 -10.07 -11.02 -14.75
N ARG A 284 -9.43 -9.87 -15.04
CA ARG A 284 -9.39 -8.68 -14.17
C ARG A 284 -10.77 -8.09 -13.83
N SER A 285 -11.82 -8.47 -14.58
CA SER A 285 -13.20 -8.01 -14.39
C SER A 285 -14.02 -8.87 -13.42
N ASN A 286 -13.54 -10.04 -13.02
CA ASN A 286 -14.35 -11.05 -12.31
C ASN A 286 -13.79 -11.37 -10.91
N PHE A 287 -12.98 -10.50 -10.33
CA PHE A 287 -12.56 -10.70 -8.95
C PHE A 287 -13.68 -10.31 -8.01
N GLU A 288 -14.30 -11.30 -7.38
CA GLU A 288 -15.23 -11.10 -6.28
C GLU A 288 -14.40 -11.07 -4.97
N PRO A 289 -14.28 -9.91 -4.29
CA PRO A 289 -13.45 -9.78 -3.10
C PRO A 289 -14.08 -10.32 -1.82
N ASN A 290 -15.42 -10.38 -1.71
CA ASN A 290 -16.05 -10.75 -0.44
C ASN A 290 -15.91 -12.24 -0.11
N THR A 291 -15.90 -13.11 -1.12
CA THR A 291 -15.78 -14.56 -1.00
C THR A 291 -14.49 -14.94 -0.26
N PRO A 292 -13.29 -14.49 -0.68
CA PRO A 292 -12.09 -14.71 0.12
C PRO A 292 -12.09 -13.90 1.43
N SER A 293 -12.76 -12.74 1.51
CA SER A 293 -12.85 -11.97 2.77
C SER A 293 -13.47 -12.79 3.90
N TYR A 294 -14.57 -13.53 3.66
CA TYR A 294 -15.17 -14.37 4.72
C TYR A 294 -14.17 -15.37 5.30
N ALA A 295 -13.34 -15.99 4.45
CA ALA A 295 -12.32 -16.92 4.91
C ALA A 295 -11.15 -16.22 5.62
N LEU A 296 -10.68 -15.08 5.11
CA LEU A 296 -9.53 -14.35 5.66
C LEU A 296 -9.86 -13.54 6.93
N CYS A 297 -11.12 -13.13 7.11
CA CYS A 297 -11.61 -12.54 8.36
C CYS A 297 -11.87 -13.61 9.44
N ASP A 298 -12.12 -14.86 9.04
CA ASP A 298 -12.36 -15.93 9.99
C ASP A 298 -11.07 -16.59 10.48
N SER A 299 -10.12 -16.86 9.59
CA SER A 299 -8.91 -17.62 9.95
C SER A 299 -7.65 -16.74 10.00
N PRO A 300 -7.07 -16.49 11.19
CA PRO A 300 -5.78 -15.79 11.29
C PRO A 300 -4.67 -16.60 10.61
N THR A 301 -4.71 -17.94 10.70
CA THR A 301 -3.80 -18.84 9.98
C THR A 301 -4.00 -18.76 8.46
N GLY A 302 -5.24 -18.65 7.98
CA GLY A 302 -5.54 -18.44 6.56
C GLY A 302 -4.97 -17.12 6.04
N LEU A 303 -5.08 -16.04 6.82
CA LEU A 303 -4.47 -14.75 6.50
C LEU A 303 -2.93 -14.81 6.55
N LEU A 304 -2.35 -15.50 7.54
CA LEU A 304 -0.90 -15.75 7.61
C LEU A 304 -0.38 -16.45 6.35
N LEU A 305 -1.06 -17.49 5.89
CA LEU A 305 -0.75 -18.19 4.64
C LEU A 305 -0.80 -17.25 3.43
N TYR A 306 -1.78 -16.34 3.40
CA TYR A 306 -1.89 -15.34 2.34
C TYR A 306 -0.72 -14.35 2.38
N VAL A 307 -0.32 -13.88 3.56
CA VAL A 307 0.85 -13.01 3.75
C VAL A 307 2.13 -13.72 3.32
N LEU A 308 2.34 -14.97 3.73
CA LEU A 308 3.48 -15.78 3.30
C LEU A 308 3.51 -15.97 1.77
N LYS A 309 2.36 -16.17 1.13
CA LYS A 309 2.24 -16.23 -0.34
C LYS A 309 2.67 -14.92 -0.99
N VAL A 310 2.25 -13.77 -0.43
CA VAL A 310 2.67 -12.44 -0.88
C VAL A 310 4.17 -12.29 -0.74
N LEU A 311 4.74 -12.55 0.46
CA LEU A 311 6.17 -12.46 0.73
C LEU A 311 6.98 -13.35 -0.23
N ARG A 312 6.56 -14.60 -0.44
CA ARG A 312 7.20 -15.50 -1.39
C ARG A 312 7.15 -14.99 -2.84
N THR A 313 6.10 -14.26 -3.20
CA THR A 313 6.00 -13.60 -4.51
C THR A 313 6.85 -12.34 -4.60
N LEU A 314 7.01 -11.61 -3.48
CA LEU A 314 7.90 -10.46 -3.42
C LEU A 314 9.38 -10.89 -3.46
N GLY A 315 9.70 -12.06 -2.90
CA GLY A 315 11.04 -12.62 -2.87
C GLY A 315 11.98 -11.80 -1.98
N PRO A 316 11.75 -11.74 -0.66
CA PRO A 316 12.65 -11.07 0.27
C PRO A 316 14.05 -11.69 0.15
N LYS A 317 15.08 -10.84 0.16
CA LYS A 317 16.49 -11.26 0.09
C LYS A 317 17.07 -11.52 1.46
N LYS A 318 16.58 -10.80 2.47
CA LYS A 318 16.89 -11.06 3.88
C LYS A 318 15.86 -12.03 4.45
N GLU A 319 16.33 -12.92 5.32
CA GLU A 319 15.45 -13.79 6.08
C GLU A 319 14.62 -12.94 7.05
N LEU A 320 13.30 -13.06 6.97
CA LEU A 320 12.38 -12.41 7.89
C LEU A 320 12.21 -13.29 9.13
N THR A 321 12.27 -12.69 10.30
CA THR A 321 12.05 -13.42 11.56
C THR A 321 10.58 -13.81 11.70
N GLN A 322 10.28 -14.77 12.58
CA GLN A 322 8.89 -15.09 12.93
C GLN A 322 8.14 -13.85 13.45
N LYS A 323 8.82 -13.01 14.26
CA LYS A 323 8.26 -11.72 14.73
C LYS A 323 7.87 -10.83 13.55
N ASP A 324 8.74 -10.67 12.54
CA ASP A 324 8.43 -9.83 11.38
C ASP A 324 7.18 -10.31 10.62
N ILE A 325 7.10 -11.62 10.36
CA ILE A 325 5.98 -12.21 9.61
C ILE A 325 4.67 -12.09 10.39
N ILE A 326 4.69 -12.38 11.69
CA ILE A 326 3.50 -12.28 12.56
C ILE A 326 3.09 -10.82 12.76
N THR A 327 4.04 -9.89 12.89
CA THR A 327 3.75 -8.45 12.93
C THR A 327 3.06 -7.99 11.66
N LEU A 328 3.60 -8.31 10.47
CA LEU A 328 2.99 -7.95 9.19
C LEU A 328 1.58 -8.54 9.05
N THR A 329 1.39 -9.78 9.50
CA THR A 329 0.08 -10.44 9.49
C THR A 329 -0.89 -9.78 10.46
N SER A 330 -0.45 -9.47 11.68
CA SER A 330 -1.27 -8.83 12.73
C SER A 330 -1.74 -7.44 12.32
N LEU A 331 -0.88 -6.66 11.64
CA LEU A 331 -1.23 -5.33 11.12
C LEU A 331 -2.34 -5.36 10.05
N ILE A 332 -2.62 -6.52 9.46
CA ILE A 332 -3.74 -6.73 8.52
C ILE A 332 -4.91 -7.42 9.22
N TRP A 333 -4.63 -8.38 10.10
CA TRP A 333 -5.64 -9.18 10.83
C TRP A 333 -6.48 -8.33 11.78
N LEU A 334 -5.84 -7.47 12.57
CA LEU A 334 -6.50 -6.77 13.67
C LEU A 334 -7.48 -5.69 13.19
N PRO A 335 -7.17 -4.90 12.13
CA PRO A 335 -8.14 -3.98 11.56
C PRO A 335 -9.17 -4.64 10.63
N GLY A 336 -8.87 -5.83 10.11
CA GLY A 336 -9.72 -6.57 9.17
C GLY A 336 -9.22 -6.48 7.71
N PRO A 337 -9.07 -7.60 6.98
CA PRO A 337 -8.56 -7.62 5.61
C PRO A 337 -9.59 -7.24 4.53
N GLU A 338 -10.88 -7.23 4.85
CA GLU A 338 -11.97 -7.15 3.86
C GLU A 338 -12.02 -5.82 3.12
N ALA A 339 -11.68 -4.72 3.79
CA ALA A 339 -11.65 -3.39 3.18
C ALA A 339 -10.52 -3.28 2.17
N ALA A 340 -9.32 -3.77 2.52
CA ALA A 340 -8.18 -3.84 1.61
C ALA A 340 -8.47 -4.72 0.38
N LEU A 341 -9.15 -5.86 0.56
CA LEU A 341 -9.55 -6.72 -0.56
C LEU A 341 -10.52 -6.03 -1.52
N ARG A 342 -11.51 -5.28 -1.00
CA ARG A 342 -12.43 -4.48 -1.83
C ARG A 342 -11.71 -3.35 -2.54
N PHE A 343 -10.82 -2.63 -1.85
CA PHE A 343 -10.00 -1.58 -2.46
C PHE A 343 -9.15 -2.12 -3.60
N TRP A 344 -8.55 -3.30 -3.41
CA TRP A 344 -7.80 -3.97 -4.45
C TRP A 344 -8.67 -4.38 -5.64
N ALA A 345 -9.86 -4.94 -5.39
CA ALA A 345 -10.81 -5.33 -6.43
C ALA A 345 -11.28 -4.14 -7.26
N GLN A 346 -11.61 -3.03 -6.59
CA GLN A 346 -11.96 -1.77 -7.25
C GLN A 346 -10.79 -1.31 -8.13
N CYS A 347 -9.57 -1.20 -7.59
CA CYS A 347 -8.39 -0.80 -8.38
C CYS A 347 -8.09 -1.74 -9.56
N ALA A 348 -8.37 -3.05 -9.42
CA ALA A 348 -8.15 -4.04 -10.47
C ALA A 348 -9.18 -3.95 -11.61
N SER A 349 -10.44 -3.67 -11.24
CA SER A 349 -11.59 -3.54 -12.15
C SER A 349 -11.68 -2.15 -12.77
N ASP A 350 -11.21 -1.13 -12.05
CA ASP A 350 -11.27 0.25 -12.46
C ASP A 350 -10.27 0.53 -13.57
N ILE A 351 -10.85 0.63 -14.77
CA ILE A 351 -10.29 1.33 -15.91
C ILE A 351 -10.55 2.84 -15.70
N GLU A 352 -10.15 3.41 -14.54
CA GLU A 352 -9.93 4.85 -14.59
C GLU A 352 -8.88 5.04 -15.68
N SER A 353 -9.20 5.87 -16.67
CA SER A 353 -8.18 6.40 -17.53
C SER A 353 -7.28 7.25 -16.63
N VAL A 354 -6.21 6.64 -16.11
CA VAL A 354 -5.07 7.38 -15.51
C VAL A 354 -4.51 8.39 -16.52
N GLU A 355 -4.94 8.28 -17.79
CA GLU A 355 -5.11 9.37 -18.76
C GLU A 355 -6.13 10.41 -18.26
N GLY A 356 -5.80 11.11 -17.17
CA GLY A 356 -6.28 12.48 -17.03
C GLY A 356 -5.83 13.32 -18.25
N LYS A 357 -6.35 14.55 -18.38
CA LYS A 357 -5.81 15.50 -19.38
C LYS A 357 -4.28 15.48 -19.26
N LYS A 358 -3.58 15.33 -20.40
CA LYS A 358 -2.11 15.41 -20.42
C LYS A 358 -1.72 16.68 -19.66
N PRO A 359 -0.82 16.55 -18.66
CA PRO A 359 -0.50 17.69 -17.84
C PRO A 359 0.07 18.81 -18.72
N SER A 360 -0.23 20.06 -18.38
CA SER A 360 0.25 21.22 -19.13
C SER A 360 1.78 21.30 -19.18
N LYS A 361 2.45 20.75 -18.15
CA LYS A 361 3.90 20.59 -18.05
C LYS A 361 4.25 19.17 -17.65
N LYS A 362 5.41 18.69 -18.10
CA LYS A 362 5.92 17.38 -17.70
C LYS A 362 6.30 17.39 -16.22
N PRO A 363 5.79 16.47 -15.38
CA PRO A 363 6.15 16.41 -13.98
C PRO A 363 7.64 16.12 -13.81
N LYS A 364 8.24 16.67 -12.76
CA LYS A 364 9.62 16.35 -12.36
C LYS A 364 9.62 15.01 -11.62
N VAL A 365 10.45 14.08 -12.07
CA VAL A 365 10.53 12.75 -11.45
C VAL A 365 11.97 12.31 -11.25
N ALA A 366 12.20 11.61 -10.13
CA ALA A 366 13.36 10.76 -9.96
C ALA A 366 12.97 9.33 -10.31
N ILE A 367 13.88 8.56 -10.91
CA ILE A 367 13.62 7.16 -11.26
C ILE A 367 14.73 6.28 -10.70
N SER A 368 14.39 5.24 -9.96
CA SER A 368 15.30 4.15 -9.62
C SER A 368 14.94 2.90 -10.41
N VAL A 369 15.90 2.29 -11.11
CA VAL A 369 15.69 1.05 -11.89
C VAL A 369 16.61 -0.07 -11.41
N PHE A 370 16.17 -1.30 -11.63
CA PHE A 370 16.88 -2.53 -11.26
C PHE A 370 17.34 -3.28 -12.50
N THR A 371 18.65 -3.47 -12.69
CA THR A 371 19.21 -4.02 -13.94
C THR A 371 18.86 -5.49 -14.18
N GLY A 372 18.51 -6.23 -13.12
CA GLY A 372 18.03 -7.61 -13.24
C GLY A 372 19.10 -8.62 -13.64
N ASP A 373 20.38 -8.32 -13.42
CA ASP A 373 21.52 -9.19 -13.78
C ASP A 373 21.70 -10.41 -12.85
N GLU A 374 20.74 -10.72 -11.97
CA GLU A 374 20.79 -11.89 -11.09
C GLU A 374 20.48 -13.19 -11.87
N ASP A 375 21.31 -14.20 -11.66
CA ASP A 375 21.15 -15.53 -12.24
C ASP A 375 19.88 -16.20 -11.66
N GLN A 376 18.91 -16.54 -12.52
CA GLN A 376 17.63 -17.12 -12.09
C GLN A 376 17.72 -18.63 -11.78
N SER A 377 18.93 -19.19 -11.76
CA SER A 377 19.19 -20.63 -11.58
C SER A 377 18.82 -21.16 -10.18
N GLU A 378 18.83 -20.30 -9.16
CA GLU A 378 18.55 -20.68 -7.76
C GLU A 378 17.08 -20.52 -7.34
N GLN A 379 16.17 -20.10 -8.23
CA GLN A 379 14.78 -19.89 -7.84
C GLN A 379 14.07 -21.22 -7.48
N PRO A 380 13.23 -21.23 -6.43
CA PRO A 380 12.45 -22.41 -6.07
C PRO A 380 11.63 -22.91 -7.26
N LYS A 381 11.66 -24.22 -7.51
CA LYS A 381 10.85 -24.84 -8.57
C LYS A 381 9.35 -24.80 -8.23
N THR A 382 8.99 -24.68 -6.96
CA THR A 382 7.60 -24.66 -6.46
C THR A 382 6.95 -23.26 -6.52
N LEU A 383 5.65 -23.22 -6.81
CA LEU A 383 4.84 -21.99 -6.88
C LEU A 383 4.25 -21.60 -5.52
N PRO A 384 4.10 -20.30 -5.18
CA PRO A 384 4.40 -19.14 -6.01
C PRO A 384 5.91 -18.90 -6.11
N ARG A 385 6.36 -18.37 -7.25
CA ARG A 385 7.75 -17.95 -7.42
C ARG A 385 7.85 -16.44 -7.27
N PRO A 386 9.02 -15.91 -6.89
CA PRO A 386 9.28 -14.48 -6.91
C PRO A 386 8.89 -13.89 -8.27
N ALA A 387 8.21 -12.74 -8.23
CA ALA A 387 7.82 -12.02 -9.43
C ALA A 387 9.07 -11.64 -10.23
N LYS A 388 9.03 -11.86 -11.55
CA LYS A 388 10.14 -11.47 -12.42
C LYS A 388 10.19 -9.95 -12.52
N ALA A 389 11.23 -9.35 -11.96
CA ALA A 389 11.48 -7.93 -12.10
C ALA A 389 11.61 -7.57 -13.59
N THR A 390 10.77 -6.65 -14.05
CA THR A 390 10.82 -6.18 -15.43
C THR A 390 11.61 -4.88 -15.46
N TYR A 391 12.89 -4.94 -15.85
CA TYR A 391 13.68 -3.74 -16.17
C TYR A 391 12.92 -2.87 -17.17
N SER A 392 12.73 -1.60 -16.87
CA SER A 392 12.11 -0.65 -17.80
C SER A 392 13.12 0.46 -18.07
N CYS A 393 13.38 0.76 -19.34
CA CYS A 393 14.41 1.73 -19.69
C CYS A 393 13.99 3.13 -19.19
N PRO A 394 14.78 3.75 -18.30
CA PRO A 394 14.42 5.02 -17.68
C PRO A 394 14.35 6.17 -18.69
N ALA A 395 15.09 6.08 -19.81
CA ALA A 395 15.00 7.05 -20.89
C ALA A 395 13.60 7.12 -21.52
N TRP A 396 12.82 6.03 -21.50
CA TRP A 396 11.45 6.05 -22.03
C TRP A 396 10.51 6.96 -21.24
N ALA A 397 10.80 7.24 -19.97
CA ALA A 397 10.02 8.17 -19.16
C ALA A 397 10.06 9.61 -19.71
N LYS A 398 11.08 9.98 -20.49
CA LYS A 398 11.23 11.34 -21.05
C LYS A 398 10.08 11.72 -21.98
N LYS A 399 9.29 10.76 -22.47
CA LYS A 399 8.09 11.06 -23.27
C LYS A 399 7.01 11.75 -22.43
N ASP A 400 6.87 11.39 -21.16
CA ASP A 400 5.82 11.85 -20.25
C ASP A 400 6.35 12.76 -19.13
N TYR A 401 7.61 12.62 -18.73
CA TYR A 401 8.18 13.24 -17.53
C TYR A 401 9.47 14.02 -17.80
N GLN A 402 9.76 14.97 -16.92
CA GLN A 402 11.08 15.57 -16.77
C GLN A 402 11.88 14.75 -15.77
N VAL A 403 12.70 13.82 -16.26
CA VAL A 403 13.56 12.99 -15.40
C VAL A 403 14.71 13.85 -14.87
N VAL A 404 14.69 14.16 -13.57
CA VAL A 404 15.67 15.05 -12.91
C VAL A 404 16.75 14.28 -12.15
N HIS A 405 16.49 13.04 -11.77
CA HIS A 405 17.44 12.15 -11.11
C HIS A 405 17.23 10.70 -11.56
N LEU A 406 18.31 9.93 -11.67
CA LEU A 406 18.29 8.54 -12.10
C LEU A 406 19.23 7.69 -11.25
N GLY A 407 18.65 6.77 -10.48
CA GLY A 407 19.36 5.73 -9.73
C GLY A 407 19.34 4.39 -10.47
N ARG A 408 20.42 3.62 -10.36
CA ARG A 408 20.49 2.23 -10.83
C ARG A 408 20.95 1.33 -9.69
N ALA A 409 20.20 0.27 -9.47
CA ALA A 409 20.54 -0.80 -8.54
C ALA A 409 20.73 -2.11 -9.30
N SER A 410 21.70 -2.92 -8.88
CA SER A 410 21.88 -4.28 -9.39
C SER A 410 20.78 -5.22 -8.85
N GLY A 411 20.57 -6.31 -9.58
CA GLY A 411 19.68 -7.40 -9.18
C GLY A 411 18.19 -7.06 -9.29
N THR A 412 17.37 -7.69 -8.45
CA THR A 412 15.91 -7.49 -8.36
C THR A 412 15.49 -6.59 -7.18
N PRO A 413 14.28 -5.98 -7.22
CA PRO A 413 13.77 -5.14 -6.13
C PRO A 413 13.55 -5.86 -4.80
N GLY A 414 13.13 -7.14 -4.84
CA GLY A 414 12.81 -7.92 -3.64
C GLY A 414 11.70 -7.30 -2.79
N PHE A 415 11.78 -7.51 -1.47
CA PHE A 415 10.95 -6.83 -0.49
C PHE A 415 11.56 -5.47 -0.13
N LEU A 416 11.45 -4.53 -1.08
CA LEU A 416 12.25 -3.31 -1.18
C LEU A 416 12.49 -2.57 0.15
N ALA A 417 11.43 -2.29 0.92
CA ALA A 417 11.53 -1.54 2.17
C ALA A 417 12.33 -2.27 3.27
N TRP A 418 12.55 -3.58 3.18
CA TRP A 418 13.41 -4.34 4.11
C TRP A 418 14.78 -4.64 3.50
N ASP A 419 14.79 -4.99 2.23
CA ASP A 419 15.99 -5.46 1.56
C ASP A 419 16.91 -4.33 1.10
N ARG A 420 16.33 -3.24 0.56
CA ARG A 420 16.99 -2.24 -0.29
C ARG A 420 16.57 -0.80 0.04
N GLN A 421 16.58 -0.46 1.32
CA GLN A 421 16.15 0.86 1.83
C GLN A 421 16.92 2.02 1.18
N GLU A 422 18.21 1.80 0.88
CA GLU A 422 19.08 2.77 0.23
C GLU A 422 18.52 3.25 -1.11
N VAL A 423 17.80 2.39 -1.85
CA VAL A 423 17.22 2.76 -3.15
C VAL A 423 16.10 3.81 -2.99
N ILE A 424 15.33 3.71 -1.91
CA ILE A 424 14.28 4.69 -1.55
C ILE A 424 14.97 5.98 -1.11
N ILE A 425 15.88 5.86 -0.14
CA ILE A 425 16.56 6.99 0.51
C ILE A 425 17.36 7.82 -0.51
N ASP A 426 18.21 7.19 -1.31
CA ASP A 426 19.06 7.87 -2.30
C ASP A 426 18.22 8.53 -3.40
N GLY A 427 17.15 7.85 -3.84
CA GLY A 427 16.28 8.37 -4.88
C GLY A 427 15.49 9.59 -4.43
N VAL A 428 15.00 9.61 -3.19
CA VAL A 428 14.33 10.79 -2.60
C VAL A 428 15.31 11.94 -2.39
N ARG A 429 16.52 11.68 -1.90
CA ARG A 429 17.55 12.72 -1.75
C ARG A 429 18.01 13.28 -3.09
N GLY A 430 18.18 12.42 -4.09
CA GLY A 430 18.49 12.80 -5.46
C GLY A 430 17.39 13.65 -6.12
N LEU A 431 16.12 13.31 -5.89
CA LEU A 431 14.98 14.14 -6.28
C LEU A 431 15.05 15.50 -5.60
N THR A 432 15.21 15.51 -4.28
CA THR A 432 15.19 16.72 -3.45
C THR A 432 16.26 17.70 -3.88
N LYS A 433 17.49 17.22 -4.07
CA LYS A 433 18.60 18.03 -4.57
C LYS A 433 18.24 18.74 -5.88
N ALA A 434 17.69 18.01 -6.85
CA ALA A 434 17.32 18.58 -8.13
C ALA A 434 16.12 19.56 -8.07
N ILE A 435 15.22 19.39 -7.09
CA ILE A 435 14.12 20.31 -6.84
C ILE A 435 14.62 21.59 -6.18
N LEU A 436 15.41 21.50 -5.10
CA LEU A 436 15.95 22.67 -4.38
C LEU A 436 16.84 23.55 -5.29
N GLU A 437 17.58 22.96 -6.21
CA GLU A 437 18.40 23.70 -7.19
C GLU A 437 17.56 24.56 -8.17
N LYS A 438 16.29 24.22 -8.42
CA LYS A 438 15.51 24.75 -9.55
C LYS A 438 14.14 25.31 -9.21
N ASP A 439 13.54 24.93 -8.09
CA ASP A 439 12.17 25.30 -7.72
C ASP A 439 12.15 26.01 -6.36
N LYS A 440 12.11 27.34 -6.40
CA LYS A 440 12.10 28.20 -5.20
C LYS A 440 10.83 28.06 -4.36
N ARG A 441 9.79 27.40 -4.88
CA ARG A 441 8.56 27.10 -4.12
C ARG A 441 8.78 26.08 -3.03
N MET A 442 9.82 25.24 -3.18
CA MET A 442 10.23 24.35 -2.11
C MET A 442 10.83 25.20 -0.98
N GLN A 443 9.95 25.71 -0.13
CA GLN A 443 10.33 26.32 1.12
C GLN A 443 10.75 25.18 2.03
N ILE A 444 11.98 25.28 2.52
CA ILE A 444 12.35 24.62 3.76
C ILE A 444 11.31 25.10 4.79
N ALA A 445 10.52 24.18 5.32
CA ALA A 445 9.33 24.54 6.07
C ALA A 445 9.71 25.35 7.32
N GLU A 446 9.56 26.68 7.28
CA GLU A 446 9.59 27.51 8.49
C GLU A 446 8.34 27.19 9.31
N GLN A 447 8.48 26.24 10.24
CA GLN A 447 7.56 25.91 11.33
C GLN A 447 6.04 25.97 11.02
N PRO A 448 5.48 25.33 9.97
CA PRO A 448 4.01 25.30 9.79
C PRO A 448 3.32 24.34 10.79
N GLY A 449 4.09 23.51 11.49
CA GLY A 449 3.59 22.56 12.49
C GLY A 449 3.54 23.08 13.93
N ALA A 450 3.90 24.35 14.16
CA ALA A 450 3.87 24.94 15.51
C ALA A 450 2.46 24.84 16.12
N THR A 451 1.40 24.96 15.33
CA THR A 451 0.01 24.84 15.81
C THR A 451 -0.31 23.44 16.37
N LEU A 452 0.15 22.37 15.69
CA LEU A 452 -0.07 20.98 16.12
C LEU A 452 0.79 20.59 17.32
N GLN A 453 2.04 21.06 17.38
CA GLN A 453 2.93 20.84 18.52
C GLN A 453 2.48 21.65 19.74
N ASN A 454 2.03 22.89 19.56
CA ASN A 454 1.44 23.70 20.63
C ASN A 454 0.12 23.09 21.13
N GLN A 455 -0.67 22.43 20.27
CA GLN A 455 -1.86 21.68 20.68
C GLN A 455 -1.49 20.41 21.47
N LEU A 456 -0.44 19.69 21.05
CA LEU A 456 0.10 18.51 21.75
C LEU A 456 0.72 18.85 23.11
N GLU A 457 1.55 19.90 23.18
CA GLU A 457 2.20 20.37 24.42
C GLU A 457 1.18 20.99 25.39
N ALA A 458 0.11 21.63 24.89
CA ALA A 458 -1.03 22.05 25.71
C ALA A 458 -1.87 20.85 26.21
N GLN A 459 -1.82 19.71 25.52
CA GLN A 459 -2.49 18.46 25.88
C GLN A 459 -1.62 17.50 26.71
N ASP A 460 -0.33 17.78 26.95
CA ASP A 460 0.50 16.98 27.87
C ASP A 460 0.01 17.09 29.33
N GLY A 461 -0.81 18.11 29.63
CA GLY A 461 -1.61 18.19 30.87
C GLY A 461 -2.94 17.41 30.84
N ARG A 462 -3.33 16.85 29.69
CA ARG A 462 -4.55 16.07 29.44
C ARG A 462 -4.29 14.94 28.42
N ILE A 463 -3.49 13.95 28.79
CA ILE A 463 -3.28 12.67 28.06
C ILE A 463 -4.59 11.84 27.92
N ALA A 464 -5.76 12.40 28.24
CA ALA A 464 -7.06 11.73 28.28
C ALA A 464 -7.91 11.84 26.98
N GLN A 465 -7.41 12.42 25.89
CA GLN A 465 -8.20 12.70 24.67
C GLN A 465 -7.62 12.12 23.35
N ALA A 466 -6.80 11.06 23.39
CA ALA A 466 -6.43 10.35 22.15
C ALA A 466 -7.66 9.65 21.53
N ASP A 467 -7.85 9.75 20.20
CA ASP A 467 -8.92 9.02 19.51
C ASP A 467 -8.63 7.52 19.53
N LEU A 468 -9.52 6.75 20.16
CA LEU A 468 -9.50 5.28 20.19
C LEU A 468 -10.55 4.67 19.25
N SER A 469 -11.34 5.50 18.53
CA SER A 469 -12.44 5.01 17.71
C SER A 469 -11.93 4.18 16.52
N GLY A 470 -12.56 3.05 16.23
CA GLY A 470 -12.15 2.19 15.12
C GLY A 470 -10.85 1.38 15.34
N THR A 471 -10.31 1.34 16.57
CA THR A 471 -9.29 0.33 16.95
C THR A 471 -9.89 -1.06 17.17
N THR A 472 -11.22 -1.16 17.19
CA THR A 472 -11.97 -2.42 17.32
C THR A 472 -13.00 -2.42 16.20
N VAL A 473 -12.97 -3.45 15.34
CA VAL A 473 -14.06 -3.73 14.38
C VAL A 473 -15.35 -3.78 15.18
N GLN A 474 -16.33 -2.96 14.79
CA GLN A 474 -17.52 -2.62 15.56
C GLN A 474 -18.17 -3.83 16.24
N ASP A 475 -18.38 -3.78 17.56
CA ASP A 475 -19.49 -4.53 18.16
C ASP A 475 -20.77 -4.02 17.47
N PRO A 476 -21.63 -4.90 16.91
CA PRO A 476 -22.91 -4.45 16.37
C PRO A 476 -23.70 -3.81 17.52
N LYS A 477 -23.89 -2.49 17.46
CA LYS A 477 -24.80 -1.79 18.36
C LYS A 477 -26.17 -2.44 18.24
N ALA A 478 -26.61 -3.12 19.29
CA ALA A 478 -28.01 -3.45 19.48
C ALA A 478 -28.84 -2.15 19.38
N SER A 479 -29.86 -2.16 18.53
CA SER A 479 -30.82 -1.07 18.44
C SER A 479 -31.47 -0.84 19.81
N PRO A 480 -31.60 0.40 20.29
CA PRO A 480 -32.27 0.66 21.56
C PRO A 480 -33.77 0.54 21.36
N GLY A 481 -34.35 -0.57 21.83
CA GLY A 481 -35.81 -0.70 21.91
C GLY A 481 -36.33 -2.12 21.76
N GLU A 482 -35.90 -3.06 22.60
CA GLU A 482 -36.69 -4.26 22.88
C GLU A 482 -36.40 -4.71 24.32
N GLU A 483 -37.40 -4.55 25.20
CA GLU A 483 -37.37 -5.10 26.56
C GLU A 483 -37.43 -6.64 26.52
N PRO A 484 -36.75 -7.34 27.44
CA PRO A 484 -36.73 -8.79 27.45
C PRO A 484 -38.08 -9.34 27.93
N SER A 485 -38.83 -9.97 27.01
CA SER A 485 -40.00 -10.77 27.36
C SER A 485 -39.57 -12.13 27.95
N LYS A 486 -40.20 -12.50 29.07
CA LYS A 486 -39.92 -13.69 29.88
C LYS A 486 -40.12 -15.00 29.11
N PRO A 487 -39.42 -16.10 29.47
CA PRO A 487 -39.47 -17.36 28.74
C PRO A 487 -40.82 -18.07 28.91
N GLY A 488 -41.56 -18.19 27.81
CA GLY A 488 -42.74 -19.04 27.68
C GLY A 488 -42.36 -20.47 27.27
N VAL A 489 -42.91 -21.44 27.99
CA VAL A 489 -42.77 -22.88 27.81
C VAL A 489 -43.05 -23.32 26.37
N GLN A 490 -42.09 -23.96 25.70
CA GLN A 490 -42.27 -24.62 24.40
C GLN A 490 -42.88 -26.02 24.58
N LYS A 491 -44.00 -26.28 23.88
CA LYS A 491 -44.48 -27.62 23.53
C LYS A 491 -43.84 -28.07 22.19
N PRO A 492 -43.71 -29.38 21.93
CA PRO A 492 -42.97 -29.89 20.79
C PRO A 492 -43.73 -29.71 19.46
N ILE A 493 -42.98 -29.44 18.39
CA ILE A 493 -43.47 -29.30 17.02
C ILE A 493 -43.38 -30.66 16.32
N GLU A 494 -44.50 -31.08 15.72
CA GLU A 494 -44.61 -32.26 14.85
C GLU A 494 -44.04 -32.00 13.44
N ASP A 495 -43.52 -33.06 12.84
CA ASP A 495 -42.94 -33.15 11.49
C ASP A 495 -43.91 -32.69 10.39
N GLU A 496 -43.45 -31.80 9.50
CA GLU A 496 -43.94 -31.73 8.13
C GLU A 496 -42.78 -31.66 7.13
N ASN A 497 -42.58 -32.81 6.47
CA ASN A 497 -41.81 -32.97 5.24
C ASN A 497 -42.39 -32.10 4.12
N GLN A 498 -41.57 -31.20 3.54
CA GLN A 498 -41.84 -30.65 2.21
C GLN A 498 -40.67 -30.88 1.27
N HIS A 499 -40.99 -31.57 0.18
CA HIS A 499 -40.14 -32.02 -0.91
C HIS A 499 -39.45 -30.87 -1.66
N LEU A 500 -38.12 -31.00 -1.85
CA LEU A 500 -37.35 -30.24 -2.84
C LEU A 500 -37.55 -30.86 -4.23
N VAL A 501 -38.09 -30.07 -5.16
CA VAL A 501 -38.23 -30.43 -6.59
C VAL A 501 -36.94 -30.02 -7.34
N PRO A 502 -36.30 -30.92 -8.12
CA PRO A 502 -35.14 -30.56 -8.94
C PRO A 502 -35.56 -29.96 -10.30
N PRO A 503 -34.70 -29.13 -10.93
CA PRO A 503 -35.05 -28.41 -12.16
C PRO A 503 -35.02 -29.33 -13.39
N GLN A 504 -36.04 -29.21 -14.24
CA GLN A 504 -36.15 -29.92 -15.51
C GLN A 504 -35.15 -29.39 -16.55
N ALA A 505 -34.42 -30.32 -17.17
CA ALA A 505 -33.53 -30.07 -18.30
C ALA A 505 -34.33 -29.92 -19.59
N THR A 506 -34.20 -28.79 -20.28
CA THR A 506 -34.67 -28.61 -21.65
C THR A 506 -33.58 -29.06 -22.63
N SER A 507 -33.88 -30.10 -23.40
CA SER A 507 -33.06 -30.55 -24.53
C SER A 507 -33.54 -29.87 -25.81
N HIS A 508 -32.62 -29.22 -26.52
CA HIS A 508 -32.81 -28.79 -27.90
C HIS A 508 -31.72 -29.43 -28.75
N GLY A 509 -32.13 -30.15 -29.79
CA GLY A 509 -31.29 -30.45 -30.95
C GLY A 509 -31.55 -31.80 -31.62
N GLY A 510 -32.05 -31.76 -32.88
CA GLY A 510 -31.56 -32.67 -33.93
C GLY A 510 -32.57 -33.60 -34.60
N ALA A 511 -33.06 -33.15 -35.77
CA ALA A 511 -33.31 -33.88 -37.03
C ALA A 511 -33.63 -35.39 -37.02
N HIS A 512 -34.80 -35.76 -37.56
CA HIS A 512 -34.94 -36.30 -38.93
C HIS A 512 -36.40 -36.34 -39.38
#